data_AF-A0A3S0FYY0-F1
#
_entry.id   AF-A0A3S0FYY0-F1
#
_cell.length_a   1.000
_cell.length_b   1.000
_cell.length_c   1.000
_cell.angle_alpha   90.00
_cell.angle_beta   90.00
_cell.angle_gamma   90.00
#
_symmetry.space_group_name_H-M   'P 1'
#
loop_
_entity.id
_entity.type
_entity.pdbx_description
1 polymer ?
#
loop_
_entity_poly.entity_id
_entity_poly.type
_entity_poly.pdbx_seq_one_letter_code
_entity_poly.pdbx_strand_id
1 'polypeptide(L)'
;MPPVVPLAILLLATFVPAAFPAPADNKKAELKNIQGRLESLRKDLSKNEESKASVADQLRDAESAISTANRKLRELGQSRGSLQAEIGQLEQQSATLGQQIEAQQKQLSGLLYRRFLHGETDALQLVLSGEDPNRIAQDQYFLTQLSKAKAQMLGTLRDSLAEKQRLADARRDKAEQIAAIEKQQQENRAALLAKQRERQAVLARIADKIKSQRKEISTLKGNEQRLSKLIEGLARIAAQTRAKPVPQEKPAREGRETVAKPGPALRNDATPDSGFSGVFASLRGKLHLPVRGDVSGRFGAPRAEGGTTWKGLFIRAGEGSEVKAVAPGRVVFSDWLRGFGNLLIVDHGDSYLSIYGNNQSLFKEAGQTVKSGETIAAVGNSGGQGESGLYFELRYQGQPFDPLKWASLR
;
A
#
# COMPACT_ATOMS: atom_id res chain seq x y z
N MET A 1 -43.74 32.63 -102.41
CA MET A 1 -44.18 31.59 -103.37
C MET A 1 -43.08 30.51 -103.45
N PRO A 2 -43.46 29.23 -103.65
CA PRO A 2 -42.76 27.98 -103.24
C PRO A 2 -41.67 27.55 -104.28
N PRO A 3 -40.99 26.37 -104.29
CA PRO A 3 -41.37 25.02 -103.76
C PRO A 3 -40.23 24.14 -103.13
N VAL A 4 -40.55 23.22 -102.19
CA VAL A 4 -40.73 21.72 -102.30
C VAL A 4 -39.45 20.89 -102.54
N VAL A 5 -38.99 20.16 -101.49
CA VAL A 5 -38.65 18.69 -101.28
C VAL A 5 -38.03 17.89 -102.47
N PRO A 6 -37.21 16.78 -102.36
CA PRO A 6 -36.76 15.91 -101.21
C PRO A 6 -35.27 15.39 -101.15
N LEU A 7 -34.89 14.82 -99.99
CA LEU A 7 -34.28 13.49 -99.70
C LEU A 7 -33.04 12.94 -100.47
N ALA A 8 -31.91 12.72 -99.76
CA ALA A 8 -31.12 11.46 -99.77
C ALA A 8 -29.90 11.48 -98.80
N ILE A 9 -30.05 10.73 -97.69
CA ILE A 9 -29.11 9.92 -96.88
C ILE A 9 -27.60 10.00 -97.21
N LEU A 10 -26.77 10.38 -96.22
CA LEU A 10 -25.53 9.64 -95.93
C LEU A 10 -25.16 9.72 -94.43
N LEU A 11 -25.01 8.54 -93.83
CA LEU A 11 -24.72 8.26 -92.43
C LEU A 11 -23.22 8.44 -92.17
N LEU A 12 -22.81 9.41 -91.34
CA LEU A 12 -21.45 9.47 -90.79
C LEU A 12 -21.52 9.46 -89.25
N ALA A 13 -21.26 8.28 -88.68
CA ALA A 13 -21.14 8.10 -87.25
C ALA A 13 -19.84 8.75 -86.74
N THR A 14 -19.97 9.80 -85.95
CA THR A 14 -18.85 10.44 -85.24
C THR A 14 -18.46 9.59 -84.03
N PHE A 15 -17.29 8.96 -84.12
CA PHE A 15 -16.68 8.21 -83.03
C PHE A 15 -16.01 9.20 -82.07
N VAL A 16 -16.62 9.49 -80.93
CA VAL A 16 -16.00 10.21 -79.82
C VAL A 16 -15.21 9.19 -78.98
N PRO A 17 -13.87 9.28 -78.86
CA PRO A 17 -13.15 8.41 -77.94
C PRO A 17 -13.33 8.97 -76.53
N ALA A 18 -14.20 8.33 -75.74
CA ALA A 18 -14.18 8.49 -74.30
C ALA A 18 -12.88 7.88 -73.77
N ALA A 19 -11.91 8.73 -73.43
CA ALA A 19 -10.70 8.34 -72.72
C ALA A 19 -11.10 7.80 -71.34
N PHE A 20 -11.08 6.48 -71.18
CA PHE A 20 -11.11 5.84 -69.87
C PHE A 20 -9.78 6.13 -69.15
N PRO A 21 -9.77 6.74 -67.95
CA PRO A 21 -8.54 6.88 -67.19
C PRO A 21 -8.04 5.49 -66.79
N ALA A 22 -6.76 5.25 -67.07
CA ALA A 22 -6.11 3.97 -66.84
C ALA A 22 -6.13 3.55 -65.36
N PRO A 23 -6.19 2.23 -65.05
CA PRO A 23 -6.26 1.68 -63.69
C PRO A 23 -5.03 1.92 -62.79
N ALA A 24 -4.05 2.70 -63.23
CA ALA A 24 -2.84 3.03 -62.49
C ALA A 24 -2.97 4.26 -61.57
N ASP A 25 -3.83 5.23 -61.92
CA ASP A 25 -4.01 6.45 -61.11
C ASP A 25 -4.80 6.20 -59.83
N ASN A 26 -5.78 5.29 -59.85
CA ASN A 26 -6.50 4.87 -58.65
C ASN A 26 -5.59 4.20 -57.62
N LYS A 27 -4.60 3.40 -58.08
CA LYS A 27 -3.65 2.73 -57.18
C LYS A 27 -2.70 3.70 -56.50
N LYS A 28 -2.28 4.77 -57.19
CA LYS A 28 -1.46 5.86 -56.60
C LYS A 28 -2.26 6.69 -55.60
N ALA A 29 -3.54 6.97 -55.88
CA ALA A 29 -4.43 7.66 -54.94
C ALA A 29 -4.71 6.83 -53.68
N GLU A 30 -4.92 5.52 -53.82
CA GLU A 30 -5.05 4.59 -52.69
C GLU A 30 -3.78 4.48 -51.86
N LEU A 31 -2.60 4.38 -52.50
CA LEU A 31 -1.31 4.37 -51.79
C LEU A 31 -1.09 5.66 -50.99
N LYS A 32 -1.42 6.83 -51.56
CA LYS A 32 -1.32 8.12 -50.86
C LYS A 32 -2.30 8.21 -49.68
N ASN A 33 -3.51 7.66 -49.82
CA ASN A 33 -4.48 7.57 -48.73
C ASN A 33 -3.99 6.65 -47.61
N ILE A 34 -3.46 5.47 -47.96
CA ILE A 34 -2.87 4.51 -47.01
C ILE A 34 -1.68 5.14 -46.27
N GLN A 35 -0.80 5.85 -46.98
CA GLN A 35 0.32 6.56 -46.37
C GLN A 35 -0.14 7.65 -45.39
N GLY A 36 -1.13 8.47 -45.76
CA GLY A 36 -1.72 9.48 -44.87
C GLY A 36 -2.40 8.87 -43.63
N ARG A 37 -3.04 7.70 -43.79
CA ARG A 37 -3.64 6.93 -42.68
C ARG A 37 -2.59 6.32 -41.77
N LEU A 38 -1.46 5.88 -42.32
CA LEU A 38 -0.33 5.35 -41.55
C LEU A 38 0.33 6.46 -40.71
N GLU A 39 0.45 7.66 -41.27
CA GLU A 39 1.00 8.83 -40.60
C GLU A 39 0.08 9.36 -39.50
N SER A 40 -1.24 9.41 -39.74
CA SER A 40 -2.21 9.72 -38.70
C SER A 40 -2.20 8.68 -37.58
N LEU A 41 -2.12 7.38 -37.92
CA LEU A 41 -2.00 6.31 -36.92
C LEU A 41 -0.73 6.47 -36.07
N ARG A 42 0.42 6.77 -36.69
CA ARG A 42 1.68 7.01 -35.96
C ARG A 42 1.57 8.18 -35.00
N LYS A 43 0.94 9.29 -35.44
CA LYS A 43 0.69 10.47 -34.61
C LYS A 43 -0.29 10.20 -33.47
N ASP A 44 -1.31 9.39 -33.71
CA ASP A 44 -2.26 8.98 -32.68
C ASP A 44 -1.61 8.00 -31.68
N LEU A 45 -0.70 7.14 -32.14
CA LEU A 45 0.06 6.24 -31.30
C LEU A 45 1.00 7.02 -30.37
N SER A 46 1.75 8.00 -30.89
CA SER A 46 2.63 8.84 -30.07
C SER A 46 1.86 9.68 -29.04
N LYS A 47 0.72 10.28 -29.44
CA LYS A 47 -0.18 10.99 -28.50
C LYS A 47 -0.75 10.08 -27.42
N ASN A 48 -1.07 8.83 -27.78
CA ASN A 48 -1.55 7.83 -26.82
C ASN A 48 -0.43 7.39 -25.88
N GLU A 49 0.82 7.30 -26.33
CA GLU A 49 1.98 6.99 -25.48
C GLU A 49 2.25 8.11 -24.47
N GLU A 50 2.23 9.37 -24.89
CA GLU A 50 2.35 10.54 -24.02
C GLU A 50 1.22 10.60 -22.98
N SER A 51 -0.03 10.37 -23.42
CA SER A 51 -1.19 10.29 -22.52
C SER A 51 -1.06 9.14 -21.50
N LYS A 52 -0.54 7.97 -21.92
CA LYS A 52 -0.29 6.83 -21.03
C LYS A 52 0.80 7.14 -19.99
N ALA A 53 1.84 7.86 -20.37
CA ALA A 53 2.90 8.29 -19.44
C ALA A 53 2.32 9.24 -18.39
N SER A 54 1.62 10.30 -18.81
CA SER A 54 1.01 11.27 -17.90
C SER A 54 0.02 10.64 -16.91
N VAL A 55 -0.81 9.69 -17.37
CA VAL A 55 -1.77 9.00 -16.50
C VAL A 55 -1.08 8.04 -15.53
N ALA A 56 0.01 7.38 -15.94
CA ALA A 56 0.80 6.54 -15.05
C ALA A 56 1.51 7.36 -13.96
N ASP A 57 2.00 8.56 -14.30
CA ASP A 57 2.61 9.48 -13.34
C ASP A 57 1.59 10.02 -12.34
N GLN A 58 0.38 10.40 -12.80
CA GLN A 58 -0.72 10.79 -11.90
C GLN A 58 -1.10 9.65 -10.93
N LEU A 59 -1.13 8.40 -11.42
CA LEU A 59 -1.41 7.25 -10.57
C LEU A 59 -0.29 7.03 -9.55
N ARG A 60 0.98 7.11 -9.96
CA ARG A 60 2.14 7.03 -9.07
C ARG A 60 2.06 8.07 -7.97
N ASP A 61 1.84 9.32 -8.33
CA ASP A 61 1.86 10.43 -7.39
C ASP A 61 0.71 10.31 -6.36
N ALA A 62 -0.48 9.90 -6.81
CA ALA A 62 -1.62 9.64 -5.94
C ALA A 62 -1.38 8.43 -5.01
N GLU A 63 -0.86 7.31 -5.52
CA GLU A 63 -0.60 6.10 -4.73
C GLU A 63 0.56 6.26 -3.75
N SER A 64 1.59 7.01 -4.13
CA SER A 64 2.70 7.38 -3.26
C SER A 64 2.24 8.31 -2.13
N ALA A 65 1.38 9.30 -2.45
CA ALA A 65 0.80 10.18 -1.44
C ALA A 65 -0.09 9.41 -0.45
N ILE A 66 -0.90 8.45 -0.92
CA ILE A 66 -1.70 7.56 -0.08
C ILE A 66 -0.80 6.72 0.85
N SER A 67 0.27 6.14 0.29
CA SER A 67 1.25 5.35 1.05
C SER A 67 1.89 6.18 2.18
N THR A 68 2.36 7.39 1.87
CA THR A 68 2.95 8.31 2.84
C THR A 68 1.96 8.76 3.91
N ALA A 69 0.73 9.10 3.53
CA ALA A 69 -0.33 9.49 4.48
C ALA A 69 -0.66 8.35 5.45
N ASN A 70 -0.78 7.12 4.96
CA ASN A 70 -1.03 5.95 5.79
C ASN A 70 0.14 5.61 6.71
N ARG A 71 1.39 5.74 6.23
CA ARG A 71 2.59 5.62 7.08
C ARG A 71 2.54 6.64 8.22
N LYS A 72 2.25 7.90 7.90
CA LYS A 72 2.15 8.97 8.91
C LYS A 72 1.07 8.71 9.93
N LEU A 73 -0.11 8.26 9.50
CA LEU A 73 -1.21 7.89 10.41
C LEU A 73 -0.81 6.74 11.35
N ARG A 74 -0.06 5.76 10.87
CA ARG A 74 0.47 4.66 11.70
C ARG A 74 1.46 5.17 12.74
N GLU A 75 2.42 6.00 12.34
CA GLU A 75 3.40 6.61 13.25
C GLU A 75 2.71 7.42 14.35
N LEU A 76 1.77 8.29 13.97
CA LEU A 76 0.98 9.08 14.92
C LEU A 76 0.18 8.19 15.89
N GLY A 77 -0.39 7.09 15.39
CA GLY A 77 -1.08 6.11 16.21
C GLY A 77 -0.16 5.45 17.25
N GLN A 78 1.07 5.09 16.85
CA GLN A 78 2.08 4.52 17.74
C GLN A 78 2.55 5.53 18.80
N SER A 79 2.84 6.77 18.40
CA SER A 79 3.22 7.85 19.32
C SER A 79 2.12 8.13 20.34
N ARG A 80 0.85 8.21 19.90
CA ARG A 80 -0.29 8.37 20.82
C ARG A 80 -0.38 7.21 21.82
N GLY A 81 -0.21 5.97 21.35
CA GLY A 81 -0.22 4.78 22.21
C GLY A 81 0.87 4.82 23.29
N SER A 82 2.10 5.24 22.94
CA SER A 82 3.20 5.41 23.90
C SER A 82 2.87 6.48 24.95
N LEU A 83 2.43 7.66 24.51
CA LEU A 83 2.08 8.76 25.42
C LEU A 83 0.94 8.37 26.38
N GLN A 84 -0.03 7.59 25.90
CA GLN A 84 -1.12 7.11 26.74
C GLN A 84 -0.65 6.10 27.79
N ALA A 85 0.29 5.21 27.43
CA ALA A 85 0.92 4.31 28.39
C ALA A 85 1.75 5.07 29.44
N GLU A 86 2.49 6.10 29.04
CA GLU A 86 3.25 6.98 29.94
C GLU A 86 2.32 7.75 30.90
N ILE A 87 1.19 8.28 30.42
CA ILE A 87 0.16 8.89 31.28
C ILE A 87 -0.33 7.88 32.32
N GLY A 88 -0.63 6.65 31.91
CA GLY A 88 -1.05 5.58 32.84
C GLY A 88 0.00 5.28 33.92
N GLN A 89 1.30 5.32 33.57
CA GLN A 89 2.39 5.17 34.54
C GLN A 89 2.46 6.36 35.53
N LEU A 90 2.34 7.59 35.03
CA LEU A 90 2.32 8.80 35.87
C LEU A 90 1.12 8.82 36.83
N GLU A 91 -0.05 8.35 36.36
CA GLU A 91 -1.25 8.23 37.18
C GLU A 91 -1.05 7.21 38.31
N GLN A 92 -0.45 6.06 38.00
CA GLN A 92 -0.11 5.05 39.01
C GLN A 92 0.86 5.61 40.07
N GLN A 93 1.91 6.33 39.64
CA GLN A 93 2.86 6.99 40.55
C GLN A 93 2.18 8.04 41.43
N SER A 94 1.32 8.88 40.84
CA SER A 94 0.56 9.92 41.54
C SER A 94 -0.39 9.32 42.59
N ALA A 95 -1.01 8.17 42.27
CA ALA A 95 -1.88 7.45 43.20
C ALA A 95 -1.10 6.87 44.39
N THR A 96 0.03 6.21 44.15
CA THR A 96 0.90 5.69 45.22
C THR A 96 1.43 6.82 46.12
N LEU A 97 1.88 7.92 45.52
CA LEU A 97 2.34 9.09 46.26
C LEU A 97 1.19 9.74 47.07
N GLY A 98 -0.02 9.74 46.52
CA GLY A 98 -1.23 10.18 47.21
C GLY A 98 -1.50 9.38 48.49
N GLN A 99 -1.37 8.06 48.43
CA GLN A 99 -1.53 7.18 49.61
C GLN A 99 -0.45 7.45 50.68
N GLN A 100 0.79 7.69 50.26
CA GLN A 100 1.88 8.03 51.18
C GLN A 100 1.63 9.37 51.89
N ILE A 101 1.20 10.38 51.14
CA ILE A 101 0.83 11.70 51.68
C ILE A 101 -0.30 11.56 52.70
N GLU A 102 -1.34 10.79 52.39
CA GLU A 102 -2.48 10.58 53.30
C GLU A 102 -2.02 9.87 54.60
N ALA A 103 -1.16 8.85 54.49
CA ALA A 103 -0.60 8.15 55.64
C ALA A 103 0.24 9.09 56.52
N GLN A 104 1.11 9.91 55.92
CA GLN A 104 1.91 10.91 56.63
C GLN A 104 1.02 11.96 57.31
N GLN A 105 -0.03 12.44 56.63
CA GLN A 105 -0.99 13.39 57.21
C GLN A 105 -1.71 12.80 58.43
N LYS A 106 -2.13 11.53 58.37
CA LYS A 106 -2.76 10.83 59.51
C LYS A 106 -1.81 10.70 60.69
N GLN A 107 -0.55 10.31 60.45
CA GLN A 107 0.47 10.22 61.48
C GLN A 107 0.73 11.58 62.15
N LEU A 108 0.87 12.65 61.37
CA LEU A 108 1.08 14.01 61.88
C LEU A 108 -0.14 14.51 62.66
N SER A 109 -1.36 14.29 62.14
CA SER A 109 -2.61 14.61 62.82
C SER A 109 -2.72 13.92 64.17
N GLY A 110 -2.38 12.62 64.25
CA GLY A 110 -2.38 11.87 65.50
C GLY A 110 -1.33 12.36 66.52
N LEU A 111 -0.21 12.94 66.07
CA LEU A 111 0.77 13.58 66.95
C LEU A 111 0.27 14.94 67.47
N LEU A 112 -0.33 15.76 66.60
CA LEU A 112 -0.89 17.07 66.96
C LEU A 112 -2.11 16.93 67.89
N TYR A 113 -2.98 15.95 67.64
CA TYR A 113 -4.16 15.69 68.46
C TYR A 113 -3.79 15.28 69.89
N ARG A 114 -2.78 14.41 70.06
CA ARG A 114 -2.27 14.04 71.39
C ARG A 114 -1.68 15.24 72.14
N ARG A 115 -0.97 16.13 71.44
CA ARG A 115 -0.48 17.39 72.01
C ARG A 115 -1.64 18.29 72.45
N PHE A 116 -2.68 18.40 71.65
CA PHE A 116 -3.86 19.19 71.99
C PHE A 116 -4.56 18.69 73.26
N LEU A 117 -4.69 17.37 73.43
CA LEU A 117 -5.35 16.76 74.60
C LEU A 117 -4.54 16.85 75.90
N HIS A 118 -3.22 16.63 75.84
CA HIS A 118 -2.38 16.55 77.04
C HIS A 118 -1.67 17.87 77.41
N GLY A 119 -1.84 18.91 76.60
CA GLY A 119 -1.13 20.19 76.76
C GLY A 119 0.34 20.09 76.33
N GLU A 120 1.00 21.24 76.14
CA GLU A 120 2.46 21.26 76.00
C GLU A 120 3.09 21.04 77.37
N THR A 121 3.78 19.91 77.54
CA THR A 121 4.85 19.84 78.54
C THR A 121 6.00 20.69 78.00
N ASP A 122 6.06 21.93 78.45
CA ASP A 122 7.14 22.83 78.08
C ASP A 122 8.46 22.24 78.61
N ALA A 123 9.53 22.26 77.82
CA ALA A 123 10.85 21.81 78.28
C ALA A 123 11.27 22.58 79.53
N LEU A 124 10.84 23.84 79.65
CA LEU A 124 11.00 24.66 80.85
C LEU A 124 10.23 24.10 82.06
N GLN A 125 9.02 23.58 81.86
CA GLN A 125 8.22 22.98 82.92
C GLN A 125 8.83 21.68 83.46
N LEU A 126 9.55 20.93 82.61
CA LEU A 126 10.29 19.73 82.98
C LEU A 126 11.59 20.04 83.74
N VAL A 127 12.30 21.11 83.37
CA VAL A 127 13.48 21.57 84.11
C VAL A 127 13.09 22.17 85.48
N LEU A 128 11.93 22.82 85.55
CA LEU A 128 11.41 23.47 86.76
C LEU A 128 10.66 22.51 87.70
N SER A 129 10.39 21.26 87.31
CA SER A 129 9.65 20.29 88.14
C SER A 129 10.48 19.71 89.30
N GLY A 130 11.80 19.91 89.31
CA GLY A 130 12.69 19.44 90.37
C GLY A 130 13.03 17.94 90.32
N GLU A 131 12.91 17.31 89.15
CA GLU A 131 13.25 15.90 88.94
C GLU A 131 14.78 15.63 88.90
N ASP A 132 15.15 14.34 88.91
CA ASP A 132 16.53 13.85 88.82
C ASP A 132 17.25 14.43 87.58
N PRO A 133 18.43 15.09 87.73
CA PRO A 133 19.20 15.66 86.63
C PRO A 133 19.48 14.69 85.48
N ASN A 134 19.66 13.40 85.77
CA ASN A 134 19.92 12.39 84.75
C ASN A 134 18.67 12.08 83.90
N ARG A 135 17.48 12.11 84.52
CA ARG A 135 16.20 11.94 83.82
C ARG A 135 15.90 13.14 82.93
N ILE A 136 16.13 14.36 83.44
CA ILE A 136 15.97 15.60 82.67
C ILE A 136 16.85 15.60 81.41
N ALA A 137 18.11 15.17 81.52
CA ALA A 137 19.02 15.07 80.37
C ALA A 137 18.54 14.04 79.34
N GLN A 138 18.03 12.89 79.80
CA GLN A 138 17.48 11.86 78.93
C GLN A 138 16.21 12.33 78.21
N ASP A 139 15.29 12.99 78.92
CA ASP A 139 14.06 13.53 78.35
C ASP A 139 14.32 14.66 77.36
N GLN A 140 15.28 15.53 77.65
CA GLN A 140 15.73 16.58 76.71
C GLN A 140 16.29 15.98 75.42
N TYR A 141 17.08 14.89 75.52
CA TYR A 141 17.57 14.17 74.35
C TYR A 141 16.40 13.64 73.51
N PHE A 142 15.41 12.97 74.13
CA PHE A 142 14.25 12.44 73.42
C PHE A 142 13.38 13.52 72.78
N LEU A 143 13.14 14.66 73.46
CA LEU A 143 12.43 15.80 72.88
C LEU A 143 13.13 16.36 71.65
N THR A 144 14.47 16.41 71.68
CA THR A 144 15.27 16.85 70.53
C THR A 144 15.15 15.88 69.36
N GLN A 145 15.25 14.56 69.61
CA GLN A 145 15.07 13.55 68.56
C GLN A 145 13.65 13.57 67.99
N LEU A 146 12.64 13.77 68.83
CA LEU A 146 11.25 13.89 68.40
C LEU A 146 11.02 15.13 67.53
N SER A 147 11.61 16.27 67.90
CA SER A 147 11.55 17.51 67.10
C SER A 147 12.20 17.32 65.72
N LYS A 148 13.39 16.69 65.68
CA LYS A 148 14.07 16.35 64.43
C LYS A 148 13.23 15.42 63.55
N ALA A 149 12.64 14.37 64.12
CA ALA A 149 11.78 13.45 63.39
C ALA A 149 10.53 14.14 62.82
N LYS A 150 9.91 15.05 63.57
CA LYS A 150 8.77 15.86 63.09
C LYS A 150 9.17 16.80 61.96
N ALA A 151 10.30 17.49 62.09
CA ALA A 151 10.81 18.37 61.05
C ALA A 151 11.12 17.60 59.76
N GLN A 152 11.73 16.42 59.87
CA GLN A 152 11.98 15.53 58.74
C GLN A 152 10.67 15.09 58.07
N MET A 153 9.65 14.72 58.84
CA MET A 153 8.35 14.30 58.33
C MET A 153 7.63 15.42 57.55
N LEU A 154 7.69 16.66 58.06
CA LEU A 154 7.17 17.84 57.35
C LEU A 154 7.94 18.14 56.06
N GLY A 155 9.27 17.97 56.09
CA GLY A 155 10.12 18.06 54.90
C GLY A 155 9.70 17.06 53.83
N THR A 156 9.60 15.78 54.19
CA THR A 156 9.17 14.72 53.27
C THR A 156 7.77 14.96 52.71
N LEU A 157 6.83 15.45 53.53
CA LEU A 157 5.47 15.76 53.09
C LEU A 157 5.47 16.91 52.07
N ARG A 158 6.26 17.95 52.31
CA ARG A 158 6.43 19.08 51.38
C ARG A 158 7.01 18.60 50.04
N ASP A 159 8.03 17.75 50.08
CA ASP A 159 8.65 17.19 48.89
C ASP A 159 7.69 16.30 48.12
N SER A 160 6.94 15.43 48.80
CA SER A 160 5.91 14.60 48.18
C SER A 160 4.78 15.42 47.55
N LEU A 161 4.36 16.53 48.17
CA LEU A 161 3.38 17.44 47.57
C LEU A 161 3.91 18.14 46.32
N ALA A 162 5.17 18.60 46.36
CA ALA A 162 5.82 19.22 45.21
C ALA A 162 5.98 18.21 44.05
N GLU A 163 6.36 16.98 44.36
CA GLU A 163 6.48 15.92 43.36
C GLU A 163 5.13 15.53 42.77
N LYS A 164 4.07 15.46 43.58
CA LYS A 164 2.70 15.23 43.10
C LYS A 164 2.25 16.30 42.10
N GLN A 165 2.61 17.56 42.34
CA GLN A 165 2.34 18.66 41.41
C GLN A 165 3.11 18.49 40.10
N ARG A 166 4.40 18.17 40.16
CA ARG A 166 5.23 17.90 38.97
C ARG A 166 4.67 16.76 38.11
N LEU A 167 4.21 15.68 38.73
CA LEU A 167 3.55 14.58 38.03
C LEU A 167 2.25 15.02 37.34
N ALA A 168 1.47 15.91 37.98
CA ALA A 168 0.26 16.46 37.39
C ALA A 168 0.55 17.36 36.18
N ASP A 169 1.59 18.19 36.26
CA ASP A 169 2.04 19.06 35.17
C ASP A 169 2.57 18.22 34.00
N ALA A 170 3.41 17.20 34.27
CA ALA A 170 3.89 16.28 33.24
C ALA A 170 2.76 15.50 32.54
N ARG A 171 1.70 15.12 33.28
CA ARG A 171 0.50 14.50 32.70
C ARG A 171 -0.22 15.48 31.78
N ARG A 172 -0.35 16.74 32.19
CA ARG A 172 -0.99 17.79 31.39
C ARG A 172 -0.25 18.01 30.08
N ASP A 173 1.08 18.14 30.12
CA ASP A 173 1.91 18.34 28.93
C ASP A 173 1.74 17.19 27.93
N LYS A 174 1.72 15.94 28.42
CA LYS A 174 1.49 14.75 27.57
C LYS A 174 0.07 14.72 26.99
N ALA A 175 -0.93 15.16 27.75
CA ALA A 175 -2.31 15.26 27.24
C ALA A 175 -2.43 16.32 26.13
N GLU A 176 -1.73 17.44 26.25
CA GLU A 176 -1.64 18.47 25.21
C GLU A 176 -0.95 17.94 23.94
N GLN A 177 0.11 17.12 24.09
CA GLN A 177 0.75 16.43 22.95
C GLN A 177 -0.21 15.45 22.25
N ILE A 178 -1.01 14.68 23.01
CA ILE A 178 -2.03 13.79 22.44
C ILE A 178 -3.06 14.60 21.63
N ALA A 179 -3.55 15.72 22.16
CA ALA A 179 -4.51 16.57 21.45
C ALA A 179 -3.92 17.12 20.13
N ALA A 180 -2.63 17.49 20.11
CA ALA A 180 -1.94 17.92 18.90
C ALA A 180 -1.83 16.78 17.86
N ILE A 181 -1.50 15.56 18.30
CA ILE A 181 -1.48 14.36 17.45
C ILE A 181 -2.86 14.07 16.86
N GLU A 182 -3.92 14.20 17.66
CA GLU A 182 -5.30 13.96 17.19
C GLU A 182 -5.72 14.96 16.10
N LYS A 183 -5.37 16.23 16.26
CA LYS A 183 -5.57 17.24 15.21
C LYS A 183 -4.81 16.86 13.94
N GLN A 184 -3.54 16.47 14.06
CA GLN A 184 -2.73 16.04 12.91
C GLN A 184 -3.30 14.78 12.24
N GLN A 185 -3.87 13.85 13.01
CA GLN A 185 -4.55 12.67 12.45
C GLN A 185 -5.79 13.05 11.65
N GLN A 186 -6.59 14.01 12.11
CA GLN A 186 -7.77 14.49 11.38
C GLN A 186 -7.37 15.11 10.03
N GLU A 187 -6.36 15.98 10.03
CA GLU A 187 -5.82 16.61 8.81
C GLU A 187 -5.28 15.57 7.81
N ASN A 188 -4.49 14.59 8.29
CA ASN A 188 -3.97 13.52 7.44
C ASN A 188 -5.07 12.61 6.88
N ARG A 189 -6.12 12.32 7.66
CA ARG A 189 -7.28 11.54 7.18
C ARG A 189 -8.04 12.29 6.09
N ALA A 190 -8.24 13.60 6.25
CA ALA A 190 -8.87 14.42 5.23
C ALA A 190 -8.05 14.44 3.92
N ALA A 191 -6.73 14.61 4.03
CA ALA A 191 -5.81 14.55 2.89
C ALA A 191 -5.81 13.17 2.21
N LEU A 192 -5.82 12.08 2.98
CA LEU A 192 -5.91 10.71 2.48
C LEU A 192 -7.19 10.49 1.66
N LEU A 193 -8.35 10.90 2.18
CA LEU A 193 -9.63 10.77 1.48
C LEU A 193 -9.63 11.56 0.15
N ALA A 194 -9.03 12.76 0.14
CA ALA A 194 -8.88 13.54 -1.08
C ALA A 194 -8.02 12.81 -2.12
N LYS A 195 -6.88 12.22 -1.70
CA LYS A 195 -6.00 11.44 -2.59
C LYS A 195 -6.62 10.13 -3.07
N GLN A 196 -7.43 9.46 -2.26
CA GLN A 196 -8.20 8.29 -2.68
C GLN A 196 -9.22 8.63 -3.77
N ARG A 197 -9.91 9.77 -3.65
CA ARG A 197 -10.83 10.26 -4.70
C ARG A 197 -10.09 10.59 -6.00
N GLU A 198 -8.93 11.23 -5.90
CA GLU A 198 -8.05 11.51 -7.05
C GLU A 198 -7.65 10.22 -7.77
N ARG A 199 -7.17 9.22 -7.01
CA ARG A 199 -6.83 7.89 -7.53
C ARG A 199 -8.02 7.23 -8.24
N GLN A 200 -9.20 7.24 -7.64
CA GLN A 200 -10.40 6.65 -8.25
C GLN A 200 -10.77 7.32 -9.58
N ALA A 201 -10.66 8.65 -9.66
CA ALA A 201 -10.89 9.38 -10.90
C ALA A 201 -9.85 9.02 -11.99
N VAL A 202 -8.58 8.86 -11.62
CA VAL A 202 -7.52 8.42 -12.55
C VAL A 202 -7.78 7.00 -13.06
N LEU A 203 -8.13 6.06 -12.19
CA LEU A 203 -8.47 4.69 -12.56
C LEU A 203 -9.70 4.61 -13.48
N ALA A 204 -10.73 5.44 -13.25
CA ALA A 204 -11.89 5.52 -14.12
C ALA A 204 -11.52 5.99 -15.54
N ARG A 205 -10.67 7.03 -15.66
CA ARG A 205 -10.16 7.49 -16.95
C ARG A 205 -9.34 6.42 -17.68
N ILE A 206 -8.52 5.66 -16.95
CA ILE A 206 -7.77 4.52 -17.50
C ILE A 206 -8.74 3.47 -18.05
N ALA A 207 -9.76 3.09 -17.28
CA ALA A 207 -10.75 2.10 -17.70
C ALA A 207 -11.50 2.52 -18.98
N ASP A 208 -11.93 3.78 -19.06
CA ASP A 208 -12.58 4.35 -20.25
C ASP A 208 -11.65 4.33 -21.47
N LYS A 209 -10.36 4.66 -21.28
CA LYS A 209 -9.36 4.61 -22.35
C LYS A 209 -9.12 3.18 -22.84
N ILE A 210 -8.99 2.21 -21.94
CA ILE A 210 -8.83 0.79 -22.31
C ILE A 210 -10.07 0.29 -23.07
N LYS A 211 -11.27 0.66 -22.63
CA LYS A 211 -12.53 0.29 -23.29
C LYS A 211 -12.61 0.85 -24.71
N SER A 212 -12.25 2.12 -24.91
CA SER A 212 -12.22 2.74 -26.25
C SER A 212 -11.18 2.08 -27.17
N GLN A 213 -9.98 1.80 -26.66
CA GLN A 213 -8.93 1.11 -27.42
C GLN A 213 -9.32 -0.31 -27.84
N ARG A 214 -9.96 -1.09 -26.94
CA ARG A 214 -10.47 -2.44 -27.29
C ARG A 214 -11.53 -2.37 -28.39
N LYS A 215 -12.41 -1.36 -28.36
CA LYS A 215 -13.42 -1.15 -29.41
C LYS A 215 -12.76 -0.84 -30.76
N GLU A 216 -11.72 -0.02 -30.77
CA GLU A 216 -10.97 0.35 -31.98
C GLU A 216 -10.19 -0.84 -32.57
N ILE A 217 -9.52 -1.64 -31.75
CA ILE A 217 -8.84 -2.87 -32.22
C ILE A 217 -9.87 -3.85 -32.83
N SER A 218 -11.04 -3.97 -32.22
CA SER A 218 -12.12 -4.83 -32.73
C SER A 218 -12.68 -4.36 -34.07
N THR A 219 -12.92 -3.05 -34.24
CA THR A 219 -13.38 -2.49 -35.52
C THR A 219 -12.32 -2.63 -36.61
N LEU A 220 -11.05 -2.39 -36.29
CA LEU A 220 -9.93 -2.59 -37.22
C LEU A 220 -9.79 -4.06 -37.64
N LYS A 221 -9.83 -5.00 -36.71
CA LYS A 221 -9.81 -6.45 -37.01
C LYS A 221 -11.02 -6.87 -37.86
N GLY A 222 -12.20 -6.32 -37.59
CA GLY A 222 -13.38 -6.56 -38.39
C GLY A 222 -13.27 -6.00 -39.81
N ASN A 223 -12.65 -4.82 -39.97
CA ASN A 223 -12.40 -4.19 -41.26
C ASN A 223 -11.34 -4.95 -42.07
N GLU A 224 -10.27 -5.41 -41.42
CA GLU A 224 -9.24 -6.27 -42.01
C GLU A 224 -9.85 -7.57 -42.53
N GLN A 225 -10.67 -8.25 -41.73
CA GLN A 225 -11.37 -9.46 -42.16
C GLN A 225 -12.33 -9.22 -43.34
N ARG A 226 -13.01 -8.07 -43.39
CA ARG A 226 -13.87 -7.69 -44.53
C ARG A 226 -13.04 -7.42 -45.78
N LEU A 227 -11.90 -6.74 -45.64
CA LEU A 227 -10.98 -6.46 -46.74
C LEU A 227 -10.39 -7.75 -47.30
N SER A 228 -9.96 -8.68 -46.44
CA SER A 228 -9.48 -10.00 -46.87
C SER A 228 -10.56 -10.78 -47.63
N LYS A 229 -11.81 -10.76 -47.15
CA LYS A 229 -12.95 -11.38 -47.86
C LYS A 229 -13.27 -10.72 -49.20
N LEU A 230 -13.11 -9.41 -49.33
CA LEU A 230 -13.28 -8.69 -50.59
C LEU A 230 -12.16 -8.99 -51.57
N ILE A 231 -10.91 -9.07 -51.10
CA ILE A 231 -9.76 -9.47 -51.93
C ILE A 231 -9.93 -10.92 -52.39
N GLU A 232 -10.35 -11.84 -51.52
CA GLU A 232 -10.70 -13.21 -51.90
C GLU A 232 -11.87 -13.27 -52.89
N GLY A 233 -12.90 -12.43 -52.71
CA GLY A 233 -14.04 -12.33 -53.62
C GLY A 233 -13.66 -11.79 -54.99
N LEU A 234 -12.82 -10.75 -55.05
CA LEU A 234 -12.28 -10.18 -56.28
C LEU A 234 -11.30 -11.14 -56.97
N ALA A 235 -10.49 -11.87 -56.21
CA ALA A 235 -9.66 -12.95 -56.74
C ALA A 235 -10.52 -14.09 -57.32
N ARG A 236 -11.68 -14.41 -56.72
CA ARG A 236 -12.66 -15.35 -57.27
C ARG A 236 -13.33 -14.84 -58.55
N ILE A 237 -13.65 -13.54 -58.64
CA ILE A 237 -14.22 -12.94 -59.85
C ILE A 237 -13.17 -12.86 -60.97
N ALA A 238 -11.90 -12.57 -60.64
CA ALA A 238 -10.78 -12.65 -61.57
C ALA A 238 -10.47 -14.09 -62.02
N ALA A 239 -10.76 -15.09 -61.17
CA ALA A 239 -10.60 -16.51 -61.48
C ALA A 239 -11.78 -17.13 -62.27
N GLN A 240 -12.89 -16.41 -62.48
CA GLN A 240 -14.06 -16.89 -63.25
C GLN A 240 -13.88 -16.83 -64.79
N THR A 241 -12.65 -17.02 -65.29
CA THR A 241 -12.40 -17.44 -66.68
C THR A 241 -11.81 -18.84 -66.81
N ARG A 242 -11.64 -19.61 -65.73
CA ARG A 242 -11.27 -21.04 -65.84
C ARG A 242 -11.98 -21.95 -64.83
N ALA A 243 -12.90 -22.74 -65.39
CA ALA A 243 -13.33 -24.10 -65.03
C ALA A 243 -14.13 -24.37 -63.72
N LYS A 244 -15.00 -25.39 -63.87
CA LYS A 244 -16.06 -25.95 -63.01
C LYS A 244 -15.53 -26.97 -61.95
N PRO A 245 -16.38 -27.49 -61.03
CA PRO A 245 -16.04 -27.80 -59.62
C PRO A 245 -15.99 -29.30 -59.23
N VAL A 246 -15.81 -29.58 -57.90
CA VAL A 246 -16.20 -30.76 -57.04
C VAL A 246 -14.98 -31.34 -56.24
N PRO A 247 -15.09 -31.90 -55.00
CA PRO A 247 -15.84 -31.55 -53.78
C PRO A 247 -14.95 -31.46 -52.49
N GLN A 248 -15.61 -31.21 -51.36
CA GLN A 248 -15.10 -30.97 -50.00
C GLN A 248 -14.35 -32.14 -49.32
N GLU A 249 -13.28 -31.81 -48.57
CA GLU A 249 -12.88 -32.54 -47.36
C GLU A 249 -12.67 -31.56 -46.20
N LYS A 250 -13.33 -31.84 -45.07
CA LYS A 250 -13.11 -31.19 -43.78
C LYS A 250 -11.76 -31.66 -43.21
N PRO A 251 -11.09 -30.78 -42.46
CA PRO A 251 -10.68 -31.20 -41.13
C PRO A 251 -11.27 -30.26 -40.08
N ALA A 252 -12.08 -30.88 -39.23
CA ALA A 252 -12.27 -30.42 -37.88
C ALA A 252 -10.95 -30.58 -37.12
N ARG A 253 -10.48 -29.52 -36.47
CA ARG A 253 -10.05 -29.52 -35.08
C ARG A 253 -9.79 -28.08 -34.65
N GLU A 254 -10.84 -27.50 -34.10
CA GLU A 254 -10.78 -26.39 -33.17
C GLU A 254 -9.73 -26.71 -32.11
N GLY A 255 -8.66 -25.92 -32.08
CA GLY A 255 -7.81 -25.82 -30.91
C GLY A 255 -8.64 -25.22 -29.78
N ARG A 256 -9.28 -26.08 -28.99
CA ARG A 256 -9.74 -25.72 -27.64
C ARG A 256 -8.50 -25.25 -26.88
N GLU A 257 -8.38 -23.94 -26.72
CA GLU A 257 -7.67 -23.36 -25.60
C GLU A 257 -8.22 -24.04 -24.34
N THR A 258 -7.42 -24.95 -23.79
CA THR A 258 -7.70 -25.55 -22.50
C THR A 258 -7.48 -24.45 -21.48
N VAL A 259 -8.57 -23.77 -21.13
CA VAL A 259 -8.68 -23.03 -19.87
C VAL A 259 -8.33 -24.05 -18.80
N ALA A 260 -7.09 -23.95 -18.31
CA ALA A 260 -6.59 -24.79 -17.24
C ALA A 260 -7.57 -24.70 -16.08
N LYS A 261 -8.15 -25.85 -15.70
CA LYS A 261 -8.97 -25.98 -14.50
C LYS A 261 -8.17 -25.36 -13.34
N PRO A 262 -8.76 -24.44 -12.53
CA PRO A 262 -8.06 -23.94 -11.36
C PRO A 262 -7.82 -25.15 -10.45
N GLY A 263 -6.55 -25.47 -10.23
CA GLY A 263 -6.16 -26.43 -9.19
C GLY A 263 -6.70 -25.96 -7.82
N PRO A 264 -6.70 -26.84 -6.81
CA PRO A 264 -7.25 -26.51 -5.49
C PRO A 264 -6.67 -25.18 -4.99
N ALA A 265 -7.57 -24.30 -4.50
CA ALA A 265 -7.20 -22.99 -3.97
C ALA A 265 -6.23 -23.19 -2.81
N LEU A 266 -5.03 -22.65 -2.95
CA LEU A 266 -3.96 -22.82 -1.98
C LEU A 266 -4.07 -21.65 -1.01
N ARG A 267 -4.50 -21.90 0.22
CA ARG A 267 -4.74 -20.86 1.22
C ARG A 267 -3.62 -20.83 2.26
N ASN A 268 -3.25 -19.62 2.67
CA ASN A 268 -2.28 -19.36 3.73
C ASN A 268 -2.99 -18.76 4.94
N ASP A 269 -2.95 -19.45 6.08
CA ASP A 269 -3.61 -19.01 7.31
C ASP A 269 -2.61 -18.55 8.40
N ALA A 270 -1.31 -18.84 8.24
CA ALA A 270 -0.25 -18.39 9.14
C ALA A 270 0.65 -17.30 8.53
N THR A 271 1.17 -16.40 9.36
CA THR A 271 2.15 -15.37 8.95
C THR A 271 3.39 -15.46 9.83
N PRO A 272 4.55 -14.96 9.36
CA PRO A 272 5.79 -14.93 10.14
C PRO A 272 5.60 -14.29 11.53
N ASP A 273 6.26 -14.87 12.53
CA ASP A 273 6.37 -14.31 13.87
C ASP A 273 7.72 -13.59 14.08
N SER A 274 7.87 -12.94 15.23
CA SER A 274 9.09 -12.23 15.61
C SER A 274 10.20 -13.12 16.18
N GLY A 275 10.00 -14.45 16.22
CA GLY A 275 10.91 -15.39 16.89
C GLY A 275 12.12 -15.80 16.04
N PHE A 276 12.07 -15.62 14.72
CA PHE A 276 13.16 -16.04 13.83
C PHE A 276 14.28 -14.98 13.73
N SER A 277 15.51 -15.38 14.06
CA SER A 277 16.73 -14.55 13.98
C SER A 277 17.89 -15.23 13.22
N GLY A 278 17.63 -16.35 12.53
CA GLY A 278 18.65 -17.13 11.82
C GLY A 278 18.94 -16.67 10.38
N VAL A 279 19.80 -17.42 9.68
CA VAL A 279 20.11 -17.19 8.26
C VAL A 279 18.94 -17.56 7.35
N PHE A 280 18.69 -16.75 6.32
CA PHE A 280 17.54 -16.94 5.42
C PHE A 280 17.48 -18.34 4.81
N ALA A 281 18.63 -18.91 4.41
CA ALA A 281 18.72 -20.23 3.80
C ALA A 281 18.10 -21.36 4.65
N SER A 282 18.06 -21.20 5.97
CA SER A 282 17.48 -22.18 6.90
C SER A 282 15.95 -22.26 6.85
N LEU A 283 15.28 -21.29 6.21
CA LEU A 283 13.82 -21.23 6.06
C LEU A 283 13.29 -22.11 4.92
N ARG A 284 14.14 -22.83 4.19
CA ARG A 284 13.70 -23.72 3.11
C ARG A 284 12.74 -24.78 3.65
N GLY A 285 11.51 -24.77 3.14
CA GLY A 285 10.42 -25.66 3.55
C GLY A 285 9.75 -25.27 4.88
N LYS A 286 10.14 -24.15 5.49
CA LYS A 286 9.66 -23.66 6.80
C LYS A 286 9.17 -22.21 6.75
N LEU A 287 9.28 -21.54 5.61
CA LEU A 287 8.94 -20.13 5.47
C LEU A 287 7.43 -19.92 5.62
N HIS A 288 7.01 -18.99 6.47
CA HIS A 288 5.62 -18.56 6.47
C HIS A 288 5.42 -17.46 5.43
N LEU A 289 4.32 -17.52 4.66
CA LEU A 289 4.03 -16.49 3.68
C LEU A 289 3.67 -15.17 4.37
N PRO A 290 4.00 -14.02 3.77
CA PRO A 290 3.97 -12.72 4.43
C PRO A 290 2.57 -12.18 4.75
N VAL A 291 1.50 -12.76 4.19
CA VAL A 291 0.12 -12.35 4.45
C VAL A 291 -0.83 -13.55 4.39
N ARG A 292 -1.88 -13.52 5.21
CA ARG A 292 -2.98 -14.50 5.14
C ARG A 292 -3.83 -14.26 3.91
N GLY A 293 -4.21 -15.33 3.20
CA GLY A 293 -5.04 -15.22 2.01
C GLY A 293 -4.90 -16.38 1.03
N ASP A 294 -5.56 -16.23 -0.12
CA ASP A 294 -5.60 -17.25 -1.17
C ASP A 294 -4.53 -16.99 -2.23
N VAL A 295 -3.68 -17.98 -2.50
CA VAL A 295 -2.67 -17.92 -3.56
C VAL A 295 -3.34 -18.19 -4.91
N SER A 296 -3.61 -17.12 -5.67
CA SER A 296 -4.23 -17.18 -6.99
C SER A 296 -3.25 -17.02 -8.15
N GLY A 297 -2.11 -16.34 -7.95
CA GLY A 297 -0.99 -16.32 -8.89
C GLY A 297 0.13 -17.24 -8.41
N ARG A 298 0.57 -18.18 -9.25
CA ARG A 298 1.64 -19.15 -8.93
C ARG A 298 2.84 -18.99 -9.85
N PHE A 299 4.04 -19.15 -9.30
CA PHE A 299 5.28 -19.10 -10.05
C PHE A 299 5.23 -20.00 -11.29
N GLY A 300 5.66 -19.49 -12.44
CA GLY A 300 5.67 -20.21 -13.72
C GLY A 300 4.31 -20.32 -14.44
N ALA A 301 3.20 -19.99 -13.79
CA ALA A 301 1.88 -19.99 -14.46
C ALA A 301 1.74 -18.80 -15.43
N PRO A 302 0.98 -18.93 -16.53
CA PRO A 302 0.72 -17.82 -17.44
C PRO A 302 -0.10 -16.72 -16.77
N ARG A 303 0.21 -15.45 -17.06
CA ARG A 303 -0.61 -14.31 -16.63
C ARG A 303 -1.82 -14.14 -17.55
N ALA A 304 -2.97 -13.78 -16.97
CA ALA A 304 -4.21 -13.54 -17.70
C ALA A 304 -4.13 -12.37 -18.71
N GLU A 305 -3.17 -11.45 -18.54
CA GLU A 305 -2.96 -10.29 -19.42
C GLU A 305 -2.08 -10.57 -20.65
N GLY A 306 -1.59 -11.81 -20.81
CA GLY A 306 -0.77 -12.23 -21.93
C GLY A 306 0.74 -11.93 -21.78
N GLY A 307 1.58 -12.75 -22.40
CA GLY A 307 2.98 -12.45 -22.71
C GLY A 307 4.06 -12.75 -21.65
N THR A 308 3.75 -13.11 -20.40
CA THR A 308 4.78 -13.56 -19.43
C THR A 308 4.20 -14.46 -18.34
N THR A 309 5.02 -15.39 -17.84
CA THR A 309 4.70 -16.20 -16.65
C THR A 309 4.90 -15.40 -15.37
N TRP A 310 4.20 -15.78 -14.30
CA TRP A 310 4.45 -15.25 -12.96
C TRP A 310 5.87 -15.57 -12.49
N LYS A 311 6.59 -14.55 -12.01
CA LYS A 311 7.94 -14.69 -11.39
C LYS A 311 7.90 -14.83 -9.87
N GLY A 312 6.69 -14.88 -9.31
CA GLY A 312 6.43 -14.99 -7.88
C GLY A 312 5.00 -15.45 -7.64
N LEU A 313 4.47 -15.12 -6.47
CA LEU A 313 3.12 -15.41 -6.04
C LEU A 313 2.25 -14.15 -6.05
N PHE A 314 0.96 -14.33 -6.30
CA PHE A 314 -0.04 -13.32 -5.97
C PHE A 314 -0.99 -13.91 -4.93
N ILE A 315 -1.00 -13.30 -3.75
CA ILE A 315 -1.76 -13.73 -2.58
C ILE A 315 -2.91 -12.75 -2.37
N ARG A 316 -4.13 -13.18 -2.69
CA ARG A 316 -5.33 -12.37 -2.53
C ARG A 316 -5.63 -12.18 -1.05
N ALA A 317 -5.71 -10.92 -0.63
CA ALA A 317 -6.00 -10.53 0.74
C ALA A 317 -6.74 -9.19 0.78
N GLY A 318 -7.45 -8.92 1.88
CA GLY A 318 -8.19 -7.68 2.05
C GLY A 318 -7.26 -6.46 2.04
N GLU A 319 -7.70 -5.38 1.40
CA GLU A 319 -6.96 -4.12 1.40
C GLU A 319 -6.72 -3.64 2.84
N GLY A 320 -5.52 -3.14 3.13
CA GLY A 320 -5.09 -2.75 4.48
C GLY A 320 -4.55 -3.89 5.35
N SER A 321 -4.65 -5.15 4.93
CA SER A 321 -4.09 -6.29 5.67
C SER A 321 -2.59 -6.12 5.88
N GLU A 322 -2.09 -6.49 7.07
CA GLU A 322 -0.67 -6.37 7.38
C GLU A 322 0.20 -7.31 6.55
N VAL A 323 1.23 -6.77 5.91
CA VAL A 323 2.28 -7.54 5.24
C VAL A 323 3.47 -7.64 6.17
N LYS A 324 3.87 -8.87 6.48
CA LYS A 324 4.95 -9.19 7.41
C LYS A 324 6.26 -9.49 6.66
N ALA A 325 7.38 -9.05 7.21
CA ALA A 325 8.69 -9.50 6.75
C ALA A 325 8.85 -11.01 6.99
N VAL A 326 9.29 -11.75 5.98
CA VAL A 326 9.40 -13.22 6.07
C VAL A 326 10.63 -13.68 6.86
N ALA A 327 11.59 -12.78 7.06
CA ALA A 327 12.87 -13.00 7.73
C ALA A 327 13.48 -11.64 8.11
N PRO A 328 14.45 -11.58 9.04
CA PRO A 328 15.21 -10.37 9.29
C PRO A 328 16.02 -9.95 8.07
N GLY A 329 16.28 -8.66 7.92
CA GLY A 329 17.04 -8.13 6.79
C GLY A 329 17.14 -6.61 6.77
N ARG A 330 17.60 -6.06 5.65
CA ARG A 330 17.68 -4.62 5.38
C ARG A 330 16.81 -4.27 4.18
N VAL A 331 16.00 -3.23 4.30
CA VAL A 331 15.24 -2.69 3.18
C VAL A 331 16.19 -2.03 2.19
N VAL A 332 16.23 -2.52 0.96
CA VAL A 332 17.08 -1.97 -0.12
C VAL A 332 16.30 -1.16 -1.15
N PHE A 333 14.97 -1.28 -1.15
CA PHE A 333 14.07 -0.47 -1.99
C PHE A 333 12.74 -0.28 -1.27
N SER A 334 12.18 0.93 -1.32
CA SER A 334 10.86 1.26 -0.79
C SER A 334 10.29 2.47 -1.52
N ASP A 335 9.67 2.23 -2.67
CA ASP A 335 9.10 3.27 -3.51
C ASP A 335 8.05 2.69 -4.47
N TRP A 336 7.38 3.55 -5.23
CA TRP A 336 6.47 3.14 -6.29
C TRP A 336 7.24 2.76 -7.55
N LEU A 337 6.94 1.57 -8.10
CA LEU A 337 7.49 1.08 -9.35
C LEU A 337 6.38 0.70 -10.33
N ARG A 338 6.50 1.17 -11.58
CA ARG A 338 5.53 0.88 -12.63
C ARG A 338 5.33 -0.63 -12.80
N GLY A 339 4.08 -1.07 -12.78
CA GLY A 339 3.68 -2.48 -12.90
C GLY A 339 3.74 -3.29 -11.60
N PHE A 340 4.38 -2.76 -10.56
CA PHE A 340 4.42 -3.34 -9.21
C PHE A 340 3.76 -2.46 -8.15
N GLY A 341 3.40 -1.21 -8.50
CA GLY A 341 2.86 -0.25 -7.56
C GLY A 341 3.86 0.06 -6.43
N ASN A 342 3.37 0.29 -5.22
CA ASN A 342 4.24 0.44 -4.06
C ASN A 342 4.99 -0.86 -3.79
N LEU A 343 6.31 -0.82 -3.93
CA LEU A 343 7.21 -1.96 -3.89
C LEU A 343 8.20 -1.79 -2.75
N LEU A 344 8.38 -2.86 -1.97
CA LEU A 344 9.40 -2.96 -0.93
C LEU A 344 10.27 -4.19 -1.21
N ILE A 345 11.59 -4.03 -1.12
CA ILE A 345 12.55 -5.11 -1.29
C ILE A 345 13.40 -5.20 -0.03
N VAL A 346 13.49 -6.40 0.54
CA VAL A 346 14.35 -6.70 1.69
C VAL A 346 15.48 -7.61 1.25
N ASP A 347 16.70 -7.20 1.57
CA ASP A 347 17.91 -8.02 1.48
C ASP A 347 18.10 -8.78 2.80
N HIS A 348 18.17 -10.10 2.70
CA HIS A 348 18.34 -11.01 3.83
C HIS A 348 19.79 -11.51 4.00
N GLY A 349 20.74 -10.99 3.20
CA GLY A 349 22.10 -11.49 3.13
C GLY A 349 22.23 -12.68 2.20
N ASP A 350 23.48 -13.11 1.96
CA ASP A 350 23.81 -14.26 1.10
C ASP A 350 23.14 -14.22 -0.29
N SER A 351 22.96 -13.02 -0.85
CA SER A 351 22.29 -12.78 -2.13
C SER A 351 20.80 -13.18 -2.19
N TYR A 352 20.14 -13.34 -1.04
CA TYR A 352 18.70 -13.57 -0.95
C TYR A 352 17.93 -12.25 -0.84
N LEU A 353 16.96 -12.06 -1.74
CA LEU A 353 16.04 -10.93 -1.69
C LEU A 353 14.60 -11.43 -1.57
N SER A 354 13.78 -10.70 -0.83
CA SER A 354 12.33 -10.80 -0.88
C SER A 354 11.73 -9.50 -1.41
N ILE A 355 10.70 -9.63 -2.24
CA ILE A 355 10.04 -8.52 -2.93
C ILE A 355 8.55 -8.55 -2.59
N TYR A 356 8.04 -7.39 -2.18
CA TYR A 356 6.66 -7.16 -1.74
C TYR A 356 6.07 -6.04 -2.60
N GLY A 357 5.19 -6.38 -3.54
CA GLY A 357 4.56 -5.42 -4.45
C GLY A 357 3.05 -5.31 -4.28
N ASN A 358 2.45 -4.37 -5.00
CA ASN A 358 1.04 -4.02 -5.01
C ASN A 358 0.53 -3.44 -3.68
N ASN A 359 1.42 -3.01 -2.79
CA ASN A 359 1.04 -2.55 -1.46
C ASN A 359 0.20 -1.27 -1.50
N GLN A 360 -0.77 -1.13 -0.60
CA GLN A 360 -1.43 0.16 -0.39
C GLN A 360 -0.46 1.18 0.23
N SER A 361 0.35 0.72 1.18
CA SER A 361 1.25 1.58 1.95
C SER A 361 2.53 0.85 2.31
N LEU A 362 3.65 1.57 2.31
CA LEU A 362 4.95 1.09 2.76
C LEU A 362 5.26 1.70 4.12
N PHE A 363 5.57 0.89 5.12
CA PHE A 363 5.84 1.34 6.49
C PHE A 363 7.33 1.39 6.84
N LYS A 364 8.19 1.03 5.89
CA LYS A 364 9.64 1.10 6.03
C LYS A 364 10.27 1.87 4.89
N GLU A 365 11.42 2.45 5.16
CA GLU A 365 12.21 3.21 4.19
C GLU A 365 13.48 2.45 3.82
N ALA A 366 14.07 2.79 2.67
CA ALA A 366 15.34 2.23 2.25
C ALA A 366 16.42 2.48 3.31
N GLY A 367 17.26 1.47 3.56
CA GLY A 367 18.30 1.49 4.58
C GLY A 367 17.85 0.97 5.95
N GLN A 368 16.55 0.97 6.27
CA GLN A 368 16.06 0.48 7.56
C GLN A 368 16.22 -1.04 7.70
N THR A 369 16.53 -1.51 8.90
CA THR A 369 16.52 -2.95 9.23
C THR A 369 15.12 -3.40 9.61
N VAL A 370 14.79 -4.65 9.28
CA VAL A 370 13.51 -5.28 9.65
C VAL A 370 13.78 -6.60 10.36
N LYS A 371 12.90 -6.96 11.31
CA LYS A 371 12.88 -8.27 11.96
C LYS A 371 11.90 -9.20 11.24
N SER A 372 12.05 -10.51 11.42
CA SER A 372 11.00 -11.46 11.04
C SER A 372 9.67 -11.07 11.69
N GLY A 373 8.55 -11.25 10.99
CA GLY A 373 7.21 -10.97 11.52
C GLY A 373 6.92 -9.49 11.77
N GLU A 374 7.83 -8.58 11.45
CA GLU A 374 7.59 -7.16 11.54
C GLU A 374 6.66 -6.70 10.43
N THR A 375 5.69 -5.83 10.73
CA THR A 375 4.83 -5.26 9.69
C THR A 375 5.61 -4.23 8.86
N ILE A 376 5.77 -4.51 7.58
CA ILE A 376 6.58 -3.71 6.64
C ILE A 376 5.74 -2.94 5.64
N ALA A 377 4.53 -3.42 5.35
CA ALA A 377 3.60 -2.80 4.41
C ALA A 377 2.14 -3.18 4.73
N ALA A 378 1.21 -2.57 4.00
CA ALA A 378 -0.20 -2.96 3.97
C ALA A 378 -0.59 -3.41 2.57
N VAL A 379 -1.36 -4.50 2.47
CA VAL A 379 -1.87 -5.02 1.20
C VAL A 379 -2.74 -3.98 0.50
N GLY A 380 -2.65 -3.92 -0.82
CA GLY A 380 -3.55 -3.11 -1.63
C GLY A 380 -3.64 -3.64 -3.06
N ASN A 381 -3.96 -2.72 -3.97
CA ASN A 381 -4.00 -2.96 -5.41
C ASN A 381 -3.26 -1.84 -6.17
N SER A 382 -2.20 -1.29 -5.57
CA SER A 382 -1.41 -0.24 -6.21
C SER A 382 -0.78 -0.73 -7.52
N GLY A 383 -0.46 0.18 -8.43
CA GLY A 383 0.07 -0.16 -9.76
C GLY A 383 -1.03 -0.52 -10.76
N GLY A 384 -2.29 -0.18 -10.46
CA GLY A 384 -3.43 -0.37 -11.35
C GLY A 384 -3.98 -1.80 -11.38
N GLN A 385 -3.75 -2.59 -10.33
CA GLN A 385 -4.25 -3.96 -10.24
C GLN A 385 -5.77 -4.00 -10.01
N GLY A 386 -6.45 -4.91 -10.71
CA GLY A 386 -7.91 -5.07 -10.61
C GLY A 386 -8.38 -5.74 -9.31
N GLU A 387 -7.51 -6.50 -8.64
CA GLU A 387 -7.80 -7.18 -7.37
C GLU A 387 -6.82 -6.75 -6.28
N SER A 388 -7.29 -6.68 -5.03
CA SER A 388 -6.44 -6.48 -3.86
C SER A 388 -5.67 -7.76 -3.53
N GLY A 389 -4.36 -7.63 -3.34
CA GLY A 389 -3.49 -8.75 -3.00
C GLY A 389 -2.03 -8.35 -3.02
N LEU A 390 -1.21 -9.20 -2.41
CA LEU A 390 0.22 -9.02 -2.35
C LEU A 390 0.90 -9.73 -3.52
N TYR A 391 1.74 -9.01 -4.27
CA TYR A 391 2.73 -9.64 -5.11
C TYR A 391 3.96 -10.01 -4.27
N PHE A 392 4.32 -11.28 -4.21
CA PHE A 392 5.44 -11.76 -3.41
C PHE A 392 6.42 -12.56 -4.26
N GLU A 393 7.70 -12.17 -4.26
CA GLU A 393 8.74 -12.82 -5.04
C GLU A 393 9.99 -13.04 -4.18
N LEU A 394 10.66 -14.17 -4.40
CA LEU A 394 11.95 -14.47 -3.80
C LEU A 394 13.00 -14.57 -4.90
N ARG A 395 14.18 -14.00 -4.63
CA ARG A 395 15.33 -14.08 -5.53
C ARG A 395 16.56 -14.59 -4.83
N TYR A 396 17.38 -15.31 -5.59
CA TYR A 396 18.73 -15.71 -5.20
C TYR A 396 19.68 -15.34 -6.33
N GLN A 397 20.74 -14.59 -6.04
CA GLN A 397 21.68 -14.09 -7.04
C GLN A 397 20.99 -13.35 -8.20
N GLY A 398 19.94 -12.58 -7.88
CA GLY A 398 19.16 -11.81 -8.84
C GLY A 398 18.12 -12.61 -9.65
N GLN A 399 18.13 -13.95 -9.58
CA GLN A 399 17.18 -14.79 -10.30
C GLN A 399 15.97 -15.16 -9.44
N PRO A 400 14.73 -15.06 -9.96
CA PRO A 400 13.54 -15.43 -9.22
C PRO A 400 13.43 -16.95 -9.09
N PHE A 401 13.01 -17.44 -7.92
CA PHE A 401 12.72 -18.84 -7.67
C PHE A 401 11.34 -19.01 -7.02
N ASP A 402 10.77 -20.22 -7.14
CA ASP A 402 9.44 -20.53 -6.63
C ASP A 402 9.34 -20.41 -5.10
N PRO A 403 8.58 -19.43 -4.56
CA PRO A 403 8.45 -19.26 -3.12
C PRO A 403 7.68 -20.42 -2.45
N LEU A 404 6.84 -21.16 -3.17
CA LEU A 404 6.11 -22.29 -2.60
C LEU A 404 7.01 -23.48 -2.25
N LYS A 405 8.20 -23.59 -2.88
CA LYS A 405 9.21 -24.59 -2.47
C LYS A 405 9.84 -24.26 -1.12
N TRP A 406 9.69 -23.03 -0.66
CA TRP A 406 10.19 -22.57 0.64
C TRP A 406 9.07 -22.48 1.66
N ALA A 407 7.86 -22.19 1.22
CA ALA A 407 6.72 -21.96 2.09
C ALA A 407 6.24 -23.24 2.78
N SER A 408 5.90 -23.12 4.06
CA SER A 408 5.08 -24.09 4.78
C SER A 408 3.69 -23.50 4.96
N LEU A 409 2.73 -24.05 4.22
CA LEU A 409 1.32 -23.70 4.33
C LEU A 409 0.70 -24.59 5.39
N ARG A 410 0.62 -24.07 6.61
CA ARG A 410 -0.05 -24.71 7.74
C ARG A 410 -1.10 -23.78 8.31
#